data_AF-A0A554K6I2-F1
#
_entry.id   AF-A0A554K6I2-F1
#
_cell.length_a   1.000
_cell.length_b   1.000
_cell.length_c   1.000
_cell.angle_alpha   90.00
_cell.angle_beta   90.00
_cell.angle_gamma   90.00
#
_symmetry.space_group_name_H-M   'P 1'
#
loop_
_entity.id
_entity.type
_entity.pdbx_description
1 polymer ?
#
loop_
_entity_poly.entity_id
_entity_poly.type
_entity_poly.pdbx_seq_one_letter_code
_entity_poly.pdbx_strand_id
1 'polypeptide(L)'
;MTNKYWEQQSVSVNRLRQQGAQNFFQSIPNIQHAFHPGERWLCCIDEGCPGGVNLAGSGILLGVEGAARIAHDAGVTAITSHEECGAAKLWAKQSGKNAETSDDYGKEFSAELAKRLGVSYCHLPLSEMTRPAGLHVARVIYYDGTGTFDPARLPELPPGFVISRRYLDTEYALRECGIAISIALGDHGFGARFTPKEPLLIVAIGHPTDPVLSLEKLRAELEPVAAAEGPRVAVDGLVAKW
;
A
#
# COMPACT_ATOMS: atom_id res chain seq x y z
N MET A 1 13.63 -16.80 10.31
CA MET A 1 13.36 -15.39 10.68
C MET A 1 11.92 -14.97 10.36
N THR A 2 11.38 -15.35 9.20
CA THR A 2 9.98 -15.10 8.78
C THR A 2 8.91 -15.46 9.82
N ASN A 3 9.04 -16.58 10.54
CA ASN A 3 8.06 -16.98 11.56
C ASN A 3 7.85 -15.92 12.65
N LYS A 4 8.91 -15.24 13.10
CA LYS A 4 8.81 -14.22 14.16
C LYS A 4 7.90 -13.07 13.72
N TYR A 5 8.10 -12.54 12.51
CA TYR A 5 7.33 -11.42 11.99
C TYR A 5 5.88 -11.78 11.68
N TRP A 6 5.62 -13.02 11.24
CA TRP A 6 4.26 -13.52 11.12
C TRP A 6 3.55 -13.51 12.47
N GLU A 7 4.17 -14.09 13.51
CA GLU A 7 3.55 -14.19 14.83
C GLU A 7 3.35 -12.84 15.53
N GLN A 8 4.25 -11.88 15.31
CA GLN A 8 4.12 -10.52 15.87
C GLN A 8 2.80 -9.84 15.47
N GLN A 9 2.27 -10.17 14.28
CA GLN A 9 1.02 -9.61 13.77
C GLN A 9 -0.19 -10.52 13.99
N SER A 10 0.02 -11.76 14.46
CA SER A 10 -1.05 -12.76 14.54
C SER A 10 -2.21 -12.29 15.41
N VAL A 11 -1.96 -11.55 16.49
CA VAL A 11 -3.04 -11.06 17.36
C VAL A 11 -3.95 -10.06 16.62
N SER A 12 -3.40 -9.02 15.99
CA SER A 12 -4.20 -8.01 15.30
C SER A 12 -4.86 -8.58 14.04
N VAL A 13 -4.13 -9.36 13.24
CA VAL A 13 -4.67 -9.98 12.02
C VAL A 13 -5.75 -11.02 12.33
N ASN A 14 -5.61 -11.82 13.39
CA ASN A 14 -6.66 -12.78 13.77
C ASN A 14 -7.90 -12.07 14.31
N ARG A 15 -7.75 -10.99 15.08
CA ARG A 15 -8.88 -10.15 15.50
C ARG A 15 -9.60 -9.56 14.29
N LEU A 16 -8.85 -9.00 13.33
CA LEU A 16 -9.39 -8.49 12.07
C LEU A 16 -10.21 -9.56 11.33
N ARG A 17 -9.66 -10.78 11.15
CA ARG A 17 -10.35 -11.89 10.49
C ARG A 17 -11.61 -12.36 11.23
N GLN A 18 -11.55 -12.44 12.56
CA GLN A 18 -12.65 -12.97 13.38
C GLN A 18 -13.81 -11.98 13.51
N GLN A 19 -13.50 -10.69 13.62
CA GLN A 19 -14.50 -9.63 13.83
C GLN A 19 -15.05 -9.06 12.52
N GLY A 20 -14.28 -9.18 11.44
CA GLY A 20 -14.47 -8.44 10.20
C GLY A 20 -13.90 -7.02 10.29
N ALA A 21 -13.49 -6.45 9.16
CA ALA A 21 -12.81 -5.16 9.08
C ALA A 21 -13.60 -4.02 9.72
N GLN A 22 -14.90 -3.92 9.43
CA GLN A 22 -15.74 -2.86 10.01
C GLN A 22 -15.75 -2.87 11.55
N ASN A 23 -15.96 -4.03 12.17
CA ASN A 23 -16.03 -4.15 13.63
C ASN A 23 -14.64 -4.01 14.28
N PHE A 24 -13.61 -4.60 13.64
CA PHE A 24 -12.24 -4.49 14.12
C PHE A 24 -11.81 -3.03 14.21
N PHE A 25 -11.97 -2.25 13.13
CA PHE A 25 -11.61 -0.84 13.11
C PHE A 25 -12.41 -0.01 14.12
N GLN A 26 -13.71 -0.25 14.26
CA GLN A 26 -14.54 0.42 15.26
C GLN A 26 -14.12 0.11 16.70
N SER A 27 -13.46 -1.03 16.94
CA SER A 27 -12.97 -1.42 18.25
C SER A 27 -11.63 -0.76 18.63
N ILE A 28 -10.93 -0.13 17.68
CA ILE A 28 -9.63 0.50 17.92
C ILE A 28 -9.85 1.89 18.54
N PRO A 29 -9.34 2.15 19.75
CA PRO A 29 -9.37 3.48 20.33
C PRO A 29 -8.66 4.50 19.43
N ASN A 30 -9.26 5.68 19.27
CA ASN A 30 -8.71 6.76 18.46
C ASN A 30 -8.47 6.43 16.99
N ILE A 31 -9.25 5.51 16.41
CA ILE A 31 -9.14 5.10 15.01
C ILE A 31 -9.13 6.28 14.02
N GLN A 32 -9.79 7.40 14.33
CA GLN A 32 -9.77 8.62 13.53
C GLN A 32 -8.35 9.16 13.24
N HIS A 33 -7.37 8.85 14.10
CA HIS A 33 -5.98 9.28 13.86
C HIS A 33 -5.37 8.61 12.63
N ALA A 34 -5.77 7.38 12.29
CA ALA A 34 -5.35 6.72 11.06
C ALA A 34 -5.98 7.32 9.80
N PHE A 35 -6.99 8.18 9.93
CA PHE A 35 -7.63 8.88 8.82
C PHE A 35 -7.31 10.37 8.79
N HIS A 36 -6.46 10.84 9.72
CA HIS A 36 -6.09 12.24 9.76
C HIS A 36 -4.98 12.51 8.73
N PRO A 37 -5.15 13.49 7.84
CA PRO A 37 -4.15 13.80 6.84
C PRO A 37 -2.85 14.21 7.54
N GLY A 38 -1.87 13.32 7.44
CA GLY A 38 -0.53 13.51 7.95
C GLY A 38 0.32 14.39 7.06
N GLU A 39 1.62 14.07 7.07
CA GLU A 39 2.51 14.51 6.02
C GLU A 39 1.98 14.04 4.67
N ARG A 40 1.84 14.97 3.72
CA ARG A 40 1.35 14.69 2.36
C ARG A 40 2.52 14.30 1.48
N TRP A 41 3.17 13.19 1.79
CA TRP A 41 4.29 12.69 0.97
C TRP A 41 3.77 11.74 -0.10
N LEU A 42 4.34 11.75 -1.30
CA LEU A 42 4.12 10.68 -2.27
C LEU A 42 5.12 9.56 -1.96
N CYS A 43 4.61 8.41 -1.56
CA CYS A 43 5.38 7.28 -1.06
C CYS A 43 5.07 6.00 -1.84
N CYS A 44 5.90 4.98 -1.64
CA CYS A 44 5.63 3.63 -2.14
C CYS A 44 4.43 2.99 -1.42
N ILE A 45 3.78 2.02 -2.06
CA ILE A 45 2.79 1.15 -1.39
C ILE A 45 3.42 0.22 -0.35
N ASP A 46 4.75 0.08 -0.34
CA ASP A 46 5.53 -0.74 0.60
C ASP A 46 5.14 -0.42 2.06
N GLU A 47 4.83 -1.44 2.85
CA GLU A 47 4.44 -1.29 4.26
C GLU A 47 5.54 -0.70 5.14
N GLY A 48 6.78 -0.71 4.63
CA GLY A 48 7.95 -0.06 5.21
C GLY A 48 7.98 1.46 5.05
N CYS A 49 7.12 2.03 4.20
CA CYS A 49 7.04 3.46 3.88
C CYS A 49 5.78 4.05 4.53
N PRO A 50 5.86 4.53 5.79
CA PRO A 50 4.69 5.05 6.49
C PRO A 50 4.17 6.36 5.87
N GLY A 51 2.85 6.56 5.95
CA GLY A 51 2.19 7.81 5.62
C GLY A 51 2.08 8.16 4.13
N GLY A 52 1.35 9.25 3.90
CA GLY A 52 1.28 9.92 2.61
C GLY A 52 0.21 9.40 1.65
N VAL A 53 0.46 9.64 0.37
CA VAL A 53 -0.25 9.08 -0.78
C VAL A 53 0.63 7.97 -1.33
N ASN A 54 0.10 6.75 -1.35
CA ASN A 54 0.88 5.55 -1.64
C ASN A 54 0.59 5.06 -3.06
N LEU A 55 1.64 5.08 -3.89
CA LEU A 55 1.68 4.56 -5.25
C LEU A 55 2.90 3.65 -5.41
N ALA A 56 2.83 2.61 -6.22
CA ALA A 56 3.95 1.67 -6.38
C ALA A 56 5.20 2.40 -6.90
N GLY A 57 6.28 2.37 -6.09
CA GLY A 57 7.53 3.09 -6.36
C GLY A 57 7.34 4.60 -6.51
N SER A 58 6.45 5.18 -5.71
CA SER A 58 6.09 6.61 -5.75
C SER A 58 5.61 7.06 -7.14
N GLY A 59 4.98 6.14 -7.88
CA GLY A 59 4.41 6.39 -9.20
C GLY A 59 5.34 6.12 -10.38
N ILE A 60 6.53 5.52 -10.19
CA ILE A 60 7.45 5.23 -11.31
C ILE A 60 6.82 4.38 -12.41
N LEU A 61 5.94 3.43 -12.04
CA LEU A 61 5.22 2.57 -12.99
C LEU A 61 4.07 3.30 -13.72
N LEU A 62 3.62 4.42 -13.19
CA LEU A 62 2.61 5.30 -13.79
C LEU A 62 3.24 6.28 -14.78
N GLY A 63 4.53 6.59 -14.58
CA GLY A 63 5.26 7.61 -15.30
C GLY A 63 5.07 8.99 -14.71
N VAL A 64 5.97 9.91 -15.09
CA VAL A 64 6.10 11.23 -14.47
C VAL A 64 4.83 12.08 -14.58
N GLU A 65 4.10 12.01 -15.69
CA GLU A 65 2.88 12.80 -15.91
C GLU A 65 1.74 12.38 -14.98
N GLY A 66 1.49 11.07 -14.89
CA GLY A 66 0.42 10.55 -14.03
C GLY A 66 0.76 10.73 -12.55
N ALA A 67 2.03 10.50 -12.16
CA ALA A 67 2.49 10.73 -10.81
C ALA A 67 2.41 12.22 -10.42
N ALA A 68 2.79 13.14 -11.33
CA ALA A 68 2.68 14.58 -11.10
C ALA A 68 1.23 15.04 -10.92
N ARG A 69 0.30 14.54 -11.74
CA ARG A 69 -1.13 14.83 -11.58
C ARG A 69 -1.63 14.40 -10.21
N ILE A 70 -1.35 13.16 -9.81
CA ILE A 70 -1.79 12.64 -8.50
C ILE A 70 -1.18 13.44 -7.34
N ALA A 71 0.12 13.72 -7.41
CA ALA A 71 0.80 14.50 -6.40
C ALA A 71 0.18 15.89 -6.25
N HIS A 72 -0.13 16.55 -7.37
CA HIS A 72 -0.83 17.83 -7.36
C HIS A 72 -2.23 17.72 -6.75
N ASP A 73 -3.05 16.77 -7.22
CA ASP A 73 -4.44 16.60 -6.77
C ASP A 73 -4.54 16.24 -5.28
N ALA A 74 -3.54 15.51 -4.77
CA ALA A 74 -3.45 15.15 -3.36
C ALA A 74 -2.79 16.22 -2.47
N GLY A 75 -2.28 17.31 -3.06
CA GLY A 75 -1.56 18.36 -2.33
C GLY A 75 -0.25 17.87 -1.70
N VAL A 76 0.50 17.05 -2.43
CA VAL A 76 1.75 16.47 -1.96
C VAL A 76 2.82 17.55 -1.75
N THR A 77 3.55 17.47 -0.64
CA THR A 77 4.60 18.41 -0.23
C THR A 77 6.00 17.81 -0.30
N ALA A 78 6.13 16.49 -0.50
CA ALA A 78 7.40 15.83 -0.75
C ALA A 78 7.23 14.55 -1.56
N ILE A 79 8.22 14.19 -2.37
CA ILE A 79 8.29 12.89 -3.06
C ILE A 79 9.36 12.05 -2.38
N THR A 80 9.06 10.79 -2.09
CA THR A 80 10.03 9.86 -1.53
C THR A 80 10.45 8.80 -2.54
N SER A 81 11.69 8.31 -2.41
CA SER A 81 12.09 7.00 -2.92
C SER A 81 12.59 6.15 -1.76
N HIS A 82 12.76 4.84 -1.94
CA HIS A 82 13.34 3.98 -0.91
C HIS A 82 14.24 2.90 -1.53
N GLU A 83 15.11 2.33 -0.72
CA GLU A 83 15.97 1.21 -1.10
C GLU A 83 15.18 -0.10 -1.28
N GLU A 84 15.70 -1.00 -2.12
CA GLU A 84 15.06 -2.28 -2.49
C GLU A 84 13.66 -2.11 -3.10
N CYS A 85 13.45 -1.07 -3.92
CA CYS A 85 12.13 -0.79 -4.47
C CYS A 85 11.73 -1.76 -5.59
N GLY A 86 10.84 -2.70 -5.27
CA GLY A 86 10.32 -3.70 -6.23
C GLY A 86 9.66 -3.08 -7.46
N ALA A 87 8.98 -1.94 -7.31
CA ALA A 87 8.36 -1.23 -8.44
C ALA A 87 9.39 -0.60 -9.38
N ALA A 88 10.48 -0.04 -8.86
CA ALA A 88 11.57 0.46 -9.68
C ALA A 88 12.29 -0.69 -10.42
N LYS A 89 12.45 -1.84 -9.75
CA LYS A 89 12.99 -3.06 -10.37
C LYS A 89 12.11 -3.57 -11.50
N LEU A 90 10.78 -3.55 -11.31
CA LEU A 90 9.82 -3.91 -12.35
C LEU A 90 9.89 -2.94 -13.54
N TRP A 91 9.91 -1.63 -13.27
CA TRP A 91 10.05 -0.61 -14.31
C TRP A 91 11.33 -0.78 -15.14
N ALA A 92 12.47 -1.05 -14.47
CA ALA A 92 13.74 -1.28 -15.13
C ALA A 92 13.66 -2.45 -16.12
N LYS A 93 13.09 -3.58 -15.69
CA LYS A 93 12.88 -4.75 -16.55
C LYS A 93 11.98 -4.44 -17.74
N GLN A 94 10.85 -3.76 -17.52
CA GLN A 94 9.91 -3.38 -18.58
C GLN A 94 10.53 -2.41 -19.60
N SER A 95 11.46 -1.58 -19.14
CA SER A 95 12.16 -0.59 -19.97
C SER A 95 13.44 -1.13 -20.62
N GLY A 96 13.73 -2.43 -20.50
CA GLY A 96 14.97 -3.04 -21.01
C GLY A 96 16.25 -2.54 -20.34
N LYS A 97 16.15 -2.01 -19.12
CA LYS A 97 17.27 -1.50 -18.31
C LYS A 97 17.76 -2.54 -17.31
N ASN A 98 18.94 -2.30 -16.72
CA ASN A 98 19.52 -3.21 -15.72
C ASN A 98 18.73 -3.17 -14.41
N ALA A 99 18.09 -4.28 -14.04
CA ALA A 99 17.29 -4.39 -12.83
C ALA A 99 18.10 -4.31 -11.52
N GLU A 100 19.42 -4.55 -11.58
CA GLU A 100 20.30 -4.53 -10.40
C GLU A 100 20.63 -3.09 -9.94
N THR A 101 20.45 -2.10 -10.80
CA THR A 101 20.60 -0.66 -10.46
C THR A 101 19.24 0.00 -10.26
N SER A 102 18.22 -0.77 -9.86
CA SER A 102 16.85 -0.29 -9.79
C SER A 102 16.62 0.84 -8.79
N ASP A 103 17.36 0.84 -7.69
CA ASP A 103 17.28 1.92 -6.68
C ASP A 103 17.72 3.26 -7.25
N ASP A 104 18.71 3.29 -8.15
CA ASP A 104 19.13 4.51 -8.82
C ASP A 104 18.01 5.08 -9.70
N TYR A 105 17.29 4.23 -10.44
CA TYR A 105 16.14 4.70 -11.22
C TYR A 105 15.00 5.22 -10.33
N GLY A 106 14.75 4.58 -9.18
CA GLY A 106 13.76 5.05 -8.21
C GLY A 106 14.14 6.43 -7.64
N LYS A 107 15.42 6.63 -7.31
CA LYS A 107 15.97 7.91 -6.84
C LYS A 107 15.86 8.99 -7.92
N GLU A 108 16.34 8.71 -9.13
CA GLU A 108 16.32 9.64 -10.26
C GLU A 108 14.87 10.06 -10.61
N PHE A 109 13.96 9.09 -10.73
CA PHE A 109 12.55 9.36 -11.01
C PHE A 109 11.93 10.29 -9.96
N SER A 110 12.12 9.95 -8.68
CA SER A 110 11.50 10.69 -7.56
C SER A 110 12.09 12.09 -7.40
N ALA A 111 13.41 12.23 -7.60
CA ALA A 111 14.08 13.52 -7.57
C ALA A 111 13.63 14.44 -8.72
N GLU A 112 13.49 13.90 -9.94
CA GLU A 112 13.00 14.67 -11.08
C GLU A 112 11.53 15.07 -10.89
N LEU A 113 10.69 14.16 -10.38
CA LEU A 113 9.30 14.45 -10.07
C LEU A 113 9.17 15.55 -9.01
N ALA A 114 9.96 15.49 -7.93
CA ALA A 114 9.98 16.52 -6.89
C ALA A 114 10.40 17.89 -7.45
N LYS A 115 11.48 17.91 -8.24
CA LYS A 115 11.96 19.13 -8.91
C LYS A 115 10.91 19.75 -9.81
N ARG A 116 10.22 18.92 -10.61
CA ARG A 116 9.15 19.37 -11.52
C ARG A 116 7.97 20.00 -10.78
N LEU A 117 7.61 19.44 -9.64
CA LEU A 117 6.49 19.91 -8.82
C LEU A 117 6.88 21.06 -7.88
N GLY A 118 8.18 21.36 -7.73
CA GLY A 118 8.66 22.37 -6.79
C GLY A 118 8.49 21.97 -5.32
N VAL A 119 8.57 20.67 -5.02
CA VAL A 119 8.41 20.09 -3.68
C VAL A 119 9.69 19.42 -3.20
N SER A 120 9.73 19.04 -1.92
CA SER A 120 10.90 18.38 -1.34
C SER A 120 11.11 16.97 -1.89
N TYR A 121 12.36 16.51 -1.92
CA TYR A 121 12.72 15.13 -2.22
C TYR A 121 13.39 14.48 -1.00
N CYS A 122 13.02 13.25 -0.68
CA CYS A 122 13.64 12.45 0.36
C CYS A 122 13.92 11.02 -0.16
N HIS A 123 15.04 10.44 0.22
CA HIS A 123 15.32 9.03 -0.01
C HIS A 123 15.36 8.30 1.33
N LEU A 124 14.56 7.25 1.47
CA LEU A 124 14.47 6.42 2.66
C LEU A 124 15.45 5.23 2.54
N PRO A 125 16.56 5.22 3.30
CA PRO A 125 17.43 4.05 3.37
C PRO A 125 16.74 2.89 4.08
N LEU A 126 17.20 1.65 3.86
CA LEU A 126 16.65 0.45 4.52
C LEU A 126 16.60 0.56 6.04
N SER A 127 17.56 1.25 6.65
CA SER A 127 17.63 1.47 8.10
C SER A 127 16.50 2.32 8.66
N GLU A 128 15.83 3.11 7.81
CA GLU A 128 14.71 3.98 8.18
C GLU A 128 13.35 3.36 7.82
N MET A 129 13.34 2.26 7.06
CA MET A 129 12.12 1.53 6.76
C MET A 129 11.59 0.80 8.01
N THR A 130 10.27 0.75 8.17
CA THR A 130 9.63 0.13 9.34
C THR A 130 9.60 -1.41 9.28
N ARG A 131 9.93 -1.98 8.11
CA ARG A 131 10.04 -3.44 7.88
C ARG A 131 11.50 -3.90 7.86
N PRO A 132 11.80 -5.18 8.12
CA PRO A 132 13.14 -5.73 7.94
C PRO A 132 13.61 -5.66 6.47
N ALA A 133 14.92 -5.52 6.28
CA ALA A 133 15.55 -5.60 4.95
C ALA A 133 15.30 -6.97 4.29
N GLY A 134 15.08 -6.96 2.97
CA GLY A 134 14.86 -8.16 2.16
C GLY A 134 13.56 -8.94 2.44
N LEU A 135 12.70 -8.49 3.36
CA LEU A 135 11.46 -9.17 3.72
C LEU A 135 10.30 -8.18 3.90
N HIS A 136 9.26 -8.38 3.09
CA HIS A 136 7.94 -7.82 3.31
C HIS A 136 7.19 -8.63 4.37
N VAL A 137 6.63 -7.92 5.34
CA VAL A 137 5.86 -8.47 6.46
C VAL A 137 4.37 -8.11 6.36
N ALA A 138 3.92 -7.46 5.29
CA ALA A 138 2.51 -7.18 5.08
C ALA A 138 1.65 -8.46 5.06
N ARG A 139 0.60 -8.48 5.89
CA ARG A 139 -0.47 -9.51 5.87
C ARG A 139 -1.82 -8.94 5.44
N VAL A 140 -1.85 -7.64 5.16
CA VAL A 140 -3.01 -6.88 4.75
C VAL A 140 -2.63 -5.95 3.60
N ILE A 141 -3.57 -5.74 2.68
CA ILE A 141 -3.53 -4.70 1.66
C ILE A 141 -4.69 -3.76 1.94
N TYR A 142 -4.42 -2.48 2.14
CA TYR A 142 -5.42 -1.44 2.34
C TYR A 142 -5.69 -0.74 1.01
N TYR A 143 -6.91 -0.90 0.52
CA TYR A 143 -7.36 -0.27 -0.73
C TYR A 143 -8.19 0.97 -0.38
N ASP A 144 -7.51 2.12 -0.33
CA ASP A 144 -7.98 3.32 0.33
C ASP A 144 -8.76 4.26 -0.61
N GLY A 145 -10.09 4.25 -0.47
CA GLY A 145 -10.98 5.21 -1.14
C GLY A 145 -11.03 6.59 -0.47
N THR A 146 -10.44 6.77 0.71
CA THR A 146 -10.45 8.05 1.43
C THR A 146 -9.33 8.99 0.98
N GLY A 147 -8.16 8.44 0.65
CA GLY A 147 -6.96 9.20 0.30
C GLY A 147 -6.25 9.83 1.50
N THR A 148 -6.56 9.34 2.71
CA THR A 148 -6.04 9.84 3.99
C THR A 148 -5.70 8.73 4.97
N PHE A 149 -5.90 7.46 4.61
CA PHE A 149 -5.66 6.35 5.53
C PHE A 149 -4.16 6.04 5.66
N ASP A 150 -3.68 5.97 6.90
CA ASP A 150 -2.30 5.65 7.26
C ASP A 150 -2.29 4.68 8.46
N PRO A 151 -2.04 3.36 8.22
CA PRO A 151 -2.04 2.37 9.29
C PRO A 151 -0.86 2.55 10.26
N ALA A 152 0.22 3.24 9.87
CA ALA A 152 1.39 3.42 10.74
C ALA A 152 1.12 4.36 11.92
N ARG A 153 0.02 5.11 11.89
CA ARG A 153 -0.39 6.03 12.98
C ARG A 153 -0.93 5.31 14.20
N LEU A 154 -1.32 4.04 14.08
CA LEU A 154 -1.91 3.26 15.15
C LEU A 154 -1.24 1.88 15.23
N PRO A 155 -0.52 1.57 16.34
CA PRO A 155 0.15 0.28 16.47
C PRO A 155 -0.79 -0.93 16.52
N GLU A 156 -2.09 -0.70 16.77
CA GLU A 156 -3.12 -1.75 16.75
C GLU A 156 -3.44 -2.23 15.33
N LEU A 157 -3.21 -1.40 14.31
CA LEU A 157 -3.41 -1.78 12.92
C LEU A 157 -2.22 -2.63 12.43
N PRO A 158 -2.48 -3.77 11.77
CA PRO A 158 -1.39 -4.53 11.20
C PRO A 158 -0.72 -3.74 10.06
N PRO A 159 0.62 -3.79 9.94
CA PRO A 159 1.30 -3.21 8.80
C PRO A 159 0.81 -3.89 7.52
N GLY A 160 0.70 -3.11 6.45
CA GLY A 160 0.16 -3.58 5.19
C GLY A 160 0.52 -2.65 4.05
N PHE A 161 0.39 -3.16 2.83
CA PHE A 161 0.52 -2.33 1.65
C PHE A 161 -0.65 -1.36 1.59
N VAL A 162 -0.42 -0.08 1.32
CA VAL A 162 -1.49 0.92 1.17
C VAL A 162 -1.55 1.36 -0.28
N ILE A 163 -2.74 1.34 -0.88
CA ILE A 163 -2.99 1.81 -2.25
C ILE A 163 -3.96 2.98 -2.15
N SER A 164 -3.52 4.18 -2.52
CA SER A 164 -4.37 5.38 -2.49
C SER A 164 -5.34 5.43 -3.68
N ARG A 165 -6.28 4.47 -3.69
CA ARG A 165 -7.31 4.30 -4.74
C ARG A 165 -8.07 5.60 -5.04
N ARG A 166 -8.24 6.49 -4.07
CA ARG A 166 -8.84 7.83 -4.23
C ARG A 166 -8.31 8.61 -5.44
N TYR A 167 -7.03 8.49 -5.78
CA TYR A 167 -6.39 9.29 -6.84
C TYR A 167 -6.10 8.51 -8.11
N LEU A 168 -6.48 7.24 -8.17
CA LEU A 168 -6.19 6.34 -9.28
C LEU A 168 -7.46 6.06 -10.09
N ASP A 169 -7.30 5.65 -11.34
CA ASP A 169 -8.36 4.92 -12.04
C ASP A 169 -8.40 3.46 -11.54
N THR A 170 -9.53 2.79 -11.77
CA THR A 170 -9.74 1.40 -11.32
C THR A 170 -8.69 0.45 -11.88
N GLU A 171 -8.36 0.55 -13.17
CA GLU A 171 -7.45 -0.39 -13.83
C GLU A 171 -6.06 -0.34 -13.21
N TYR A 172 -5.52 0.86 -13.04
CA TYR A 172 -4.19 1.04 -12.46
C TYR A 172 -4.16 0.67 -10.97
N ALA A 173 -5.19 1.02 -10.20
CA ALA A 173 -5.26 0.64 -8.79
C ALA A 173 -5.33 -0.89 -8.59
N LEU A 174 -6.05 -1.61 -9.46
CA LEU A 174 -6.07 -3.07 -9.45
C LEU A 174 -4.72 -3.68 -9.85
N ARG A 175 -3.99 -3.03 -10.76
CA ARG A 175 -2.60 -3.42 -11.08
C ARG A 175 -1.69 -3.28 -9.85
N GLU A 176 -1.80 -2.19 -9.09
CA GLU A 176 -1.02 -2.04 -7.84
C GLU A 176 -1.42 -3.09 -6.79
N CYS A 177 -2.72 -3.40 -6.68
CA CYS A 177 -3.18 -4.48 -5.83
C CYS A 177 -2.57 -5.83 -6.23
N GLY A 178 -2.51 -6.12 -7.53
CA GLY A 178 -1.84 -7.32 -8.06
C GLY A 178 -0.35 -7.37 -7.71
N ILE A 179 0.35 -6.24 -7.74
CA ILE A 179 1.76 -6.15 -7.31
C ILE A 179 1.89 -6.48 -5.82
N ALA A 180 1.07 -5.86 -4.97
CA ALA A 180 1.08 -6.12 -3.53
C ALA A 180 0.79 -7.59 -3.19
N ILE A 181 -0.18 -8.21 -3.87
CA ILE A 181 -0.49 -9.64 -3.74
C ILE A 181 0.71 -10.48 -4.17
N SER A 182 1.30 -10.19 -5.33
CA SER A 182 2.46 -10.94 -5.84
C SER A 182 3.65 -10.89 -4.89
N ILE A 183 3.91 -9.75 -4.26
CA ILE A 183 4.95 -9.60 -3.24
C ILE A 183 4.62 -10.45 -2.02
N ALA A 184 3.41 -10.32 -1.47
CA ALA A 184 2.98 -11.04 -0.27
C ALA A 184 3.03 -12.58 -0.46
N LEU A 185 2.54 -13.06 -1.61
CA LEU A 185 2.48 -14.49 -1.96
C LEU A 185 3.78 -15.04 -2.56
N GLY A 186 4.76 -14.18 -2.83
CA GLY A 186 6.06 -14.54 -3.40
C GLY A 186 7.17 -14.73 -2.35
N ASP A 187 8.41 -14.82 -2.85
CA ASP A 187 9.60 -15.14 -2.05
C ASP A 187 10.07 -13.99 -1.15
N HIS A 188 9.66 -12.75 -1.47
CA HIS A 188 9.97 -11.57 -0.66
C HIS A 188 8.93 -11.32 0.44
N GLY A 189 7.82 -12.06 0.45
CA GLY A 189 6.77 -11.98 1.46
C GLY A 189 6.70 -13.24 2.33
N PHE A 190 5.48 -13.63 2.69
CA PHE A 190 5.24 -14.85 3.47
C PHE A 190 4.87 -16.08 2.63
N GLY A 191 4.65 -15.89 1.33
CA GLY A 191 4.53 -16.98 0.38
C GLY A 191 3.46 -18.01 0.74
N ALA A 192 3.89 -19.27 0.84
CA ALA A 192 3.03 -20.41 1.14
C ALA A 192 2.36 -20.38 2.53
N ARG A 193 2.71 -19.43 3.42
CA ARG A 193 2.02 -19.26 4.70
C ARG A 193 0.59 -18.74 4.55
N PHE A 194 0.29 -18.04 3.46
CA PHE A 194 -1.09 -17.67 3.14
C PHE A 194 -1.86 -18.91 2.66
N THR A 195 -2.90 -19.27 3.42
CA THR A 195 -3.73 -20.46 3.20
C THR A 195 -5.22 -20.08 3.23
N PRO A 196 -6.15 -20.96 2.86
CA PRO A 196 -7.59 -20.70 3.01
C PRO A 196 -8.02 -20.31 4.43
N LYS A 197 -7.31 -20.79 5.46
CA LYS A 197 -7.61 -20.47 6.88
C LYS A 197 -6.93 -19.19 7.34
N GLU A 198 -5.85 -18.80 6.68
CA GLU A 198 -5.07 -17.61 6.98
C GLU A 198 -4.75 -16.84 5.68
N PRO A 199 -5.77 -16.31 4.98
CA PRO A 199 -5.56 -15.65 3.70
C PRO A 199 -4.88 -14.31 3.88
N LEU A 200 -4.24 -13.83 2.82
CA LEU A 200 -3.90 -12.41 2.67
C LEU A 200 -5.22 -11.63 2.63
N LEU A 201 -5.35 -10.61 3.47
CA LEU A 201 -6.58 -9.81 3.51
C LEU A 201 -6.41 -8.54 2.67
N ILE A 202 -7.34 -8.29 1.77
CA ILE A 202 -7.53 -6.98 1.16
C ILE A 202 -8.68 -6.30 1.91
N VAL A 203 -8.40 -5.14 2.49
CA VAL A 203 -9.36 -4.32 3.22
C VAL A 203 -9.73 -3.13 2.34
N ALA A 204 -10.94 -3.17 1.79
CA ALA A 204 -11.52 -2.04 1.08
C ALA A 204 -11.98 -0.98 2.08
N ILE A 205 -11.49 0.25 1.93
CA ILE A 205 -11.84 1.38 2.79
C ILE A 205 -12.70 2.35 1.99
N GLY A 206 -14.01 2.21 2.15
CA GLY A 206 -15.00 3.02 1.45
C GLY A 206 -15.09 4.44 2.01
N HIS A 207 -15.12 5.43 1.13
CA HIS A 207 -15.42 6.81 1.49
C HIS A 207 -16.89 6.91 1.97
N PRO A 208 -17.19 7.65 3.05
CA PRO A 208 -18.51 7.65 3.67
C PRO A 208 -19.61 8.25 2.79
N THR A 209 -19.24 9.18 1.90
CA THR A 209 -20.20 9.98 1.12
C THR A 209 -19.91 9.99 -0.39
N ASP A 210 -18.83 9.38 -0.85
CA ASP A 210 -18.50 9.37 -2.28
C ASP A 210 -19.04 8.07 -2.89
N PRO A 211 -20.07 8.12 -3.75
CA PRO A 211 -20.68 6.92 -4.30
C PRO A 211 -19.73 6.14 -5.22
N VAL A 212 -18.77 6.81 -5.87
CA VAL A 212 -17.78 6.17 -6.75
C VAL A 212 -16.76 5.38 -5.94
N LEU A 213 -16.43 5.87 -4.74
CA LEU A 213 -15.48 5.23 -3.82
C LEU A 213 -16.19 4.60 -2.61
N SER A 214 -17.45 4.22 -2.79
CA SER A 214 -18.22 3.53 -1.76
C SER A 214 -17.67 2.12 -1.51
N LEU A 215 -17.87 1.58 -0.30
CA LEU A 215 -17.39 0.25 0.05
C LEU A 215 -17.88 -0.84 -0.93
N GLU A 216 -19.14 -0.76 -1.36
CA GLU A 216 -19.71 -1.70 -2.33
C GLU A 216 -18.94 -1.68 -3.65
N LYS A 217 -18.65 -0.48 -4.18
CA LYS A 217 -17.91 -0.32 -5.44
C LYS A 217 -16.48 -0.84 -5.30
N LEU A 218 -15.77 -0.44 -4.25
CA LEU A 218 -14.39 -0.88 -4.03
C LEU A 218 -14.29 -2.41 -3.88
N ARG A 219 -15.24 -3.05 -3.18
CA ARG A 219 -15.29 -4.51 -3.08
C ARG A 219 -15.52 -5.16 -4.44
N ALA A 220 -16.45 -4.64 -5.23
CA ALA A 220 -16.73 -5.16 -6.57
C ALA A 220 -15.51 -5.05 -7.52
N GLU A 221 -14.67 -4.01 -7.37
CA GLU A 221 -13.41 -3.90 -8.11
C GLU A 221 -12.40 -5.00 -7.69
N LEU A 222 -12.32 -5.30 -6.40
CA LEU A 222 -11.31 -6.19 -5.82
C LEU A 222 -11.65 -7.68 -5.91
N GLU A 223 -12.94 -8.04 -5.91
CA GLU A 223 -13.39 -9.44 -5.93
C GLU A 223 -12.80 -10.26 -7.08
N PRO A 224 -12.77 -9.77 -8.34
CA PRO A 224 -12.13 -10.49 -9.45
C PRO A 224 -10.63 -10.75 -9.23
N VAL A 225 -9.90 -9.77 -8.67
CA VAL A 225 -8.46 -9.89 -8.40
C VAL A 225 -8.20 -10.92 -7.30
N ALA A 226 -8.99 -10.90 -6.22
CA ALA A 226 -8.87 -11.90 -5.16
C ALA A 226 -9.26 -13.31 -5.65
N ALA A 227 -10.31 -13.43 -6.45
CA ALA A 227 -10.78 -14.71 -6.98
C ALA A 227 -9.74 -15.41 -7.87
N ALA A 228 -8.93 -14.64 -8.62
CA ALA A 228 -7.85 -15.18 -9.44
C ALA A 228 -6.77 -15.92 -8.61
N GLU A 229 -6.60 -15.55 -7.35
CA GLU A 229 -5.63 -16.15 -6.41
C GLU A 229 -6.25 -17.27 -5.55
N GLY A 230 -7.53 -17.56 -5.80
CA GLY A 230 -8.31 -18.55 -5.06
C GLY A 230 -8.47 -18.20 -3.58
N PRO A 231 -8.62 -19.20 -2.70
CA PRO A 231 -8.93 -18.96 -1.29
C PRO A 231 -7.76 -18.38 -0.46
N ARG A 232 -6.58 -18.15 -1.06
CA ARG A 232 -5.41 -17.59 -0.36
C ARG A 232 -5.48 -16.09 -0.20
N VAL A 233 -6.39 -15.42 -0.91
CA VAL A 233 -6.65 -13.99 -0.82
C VAL A 233 -8.14 -13.79 -0.53
N ALA A 234 -8.48 -12.91 0.39
CA ALA A 234 -9.85 -12.61 0.75
C ALA A 234 -10.07 -11.09 0.81
N VAL A 235 -11.27 -10.65 0.45
CA VAL A 235 -11.69 -9.25 0.50
C VAL A 235 -12.64 -9.05 1.68
N ASP A 236 -12.35 -8.05 2.49
CA ASP A 236 -13.25 -7.50 3.50
C ASP A 236 -13.25 -5.97 3.37
N GLY A 237 -13.99 -5.25 4.20
CA GLY A 237 -13.87 -3.81 4.22
C GLY A 237 -14.74 -3.09 5.24
N LEU A 238 -14.63 -1.78 5.19
CA LEU A 238 -15.32 -0.87 6.09
C LEU A 238 -15.70 0.43 5.38
N VAL A 239 -16.65 1.14 5.97
CA VAL A 239 -16.91 2.54 5.64
C VAL A 239 -16.19 3.41 6.66
N ALA A 240 -15.34 4.31 6.19
CA ALA A 240 -14.59 5.24 7.04
C ALA A 240 -15.51 6.36 7.54
N LYS A 241 -16.02 6.25 8.76
CA LYS A 241 -16.97 7.21 9.36
C LYS A 241 -16.30 8.20 10.33
N TRP A 242 -15.01 8.45 10.16
CA TRP A 242 -14.18 9.22 11.09
C TRP A 242 -13.59 10.46 10.43
#